data_AF-A0A919YR73-F1
#
_entry.id   AF-A0A919YR73-F1
#
_cell.length_a   1.000
_cell.length_b   1.000
_cell.length_c   1.000
_cell.angle_alpha   90.00
_cell.angle_beta   90.00
_cell.angle_gamma   90.00
#
_symmetry.space_group_name_H-M   'P 1'
#
loop_
_entity.id
_entity.type
_entity.pdbx_description
1 polymer ?
#
loop_
_entity_poly.entity_id
_entity_poly.type
_entity_poly.pdbx_seq_one_letter_code
_entity_poly.pdbx_strand_id
1 'polypeptide(L)' 'MRCPNCNSKDIGKIGTHQFYCWGCYIELTVNGDKMSVYQVEEDGTLSSLDDLFFEEPPTADVHMNN' A
#
# COMPACT_ATOMS: atom_id res chain seq x y z
N MET A 1 12.26 7.77 -9.06
CA MET A 1 10.87 7.46 -8.67
C MET A 1 10.62 8.14 -7.34
N ARG A 2 9.39 8.59 -7.07
CA ARG A 2 9.04 9.18 -5.78
C ARG A 2 8.00 8.30 -5.09
N CYS A 3 8.10 8.17 -3.78
CA CYS A 3 7.12 7.44 -3.00
C CYS A 3 5.75 8.12 -3.10
N PRO A 4 4.66 7.42 -3.48
CA PRO A 4 3.34 8.01 -3.56
C PRO A 4 2.78 8.42 -2.18
N ASN A 5 3.29 7.84 -1.09
CA ASN A 5 2.84 8.15 0.28
C ASN A 5 3.52 9.39 0.86
N CYS A 6 4.86 9.44 0.87
CA CYS A 6 5.61 10.54 1.51
C CYS A 6 6.35 11.46 0.52
N ASN A 7 6.24 11.20 -0.78
CA ASN A 7 6.94 11.91 -1.85
C ASN A 7 8.48 11.89 -1.76
N SER A 8 9.05 11.02 -0.91
CA SER A 8 10.50 10.84 -0.79
C SER A 8 11.09 10.21 -2.06
N LYS A 9 12.36 10.53 -2.32
CA LYS A 9 13.18 9.93 -3.38
C LYS A 9 13.81 8.60 -2.96
N ASP A 10 13.72 8.24 -1.68
CA ASP A 10 14.34 7.05 -1.09
C ASP A 10 13.43 5.82 -1.25
N ILE A 11 13.02 5.55 -2.49
CA ILE A 11 12.28 4.36 -2.89
C ILE A 11 13.20 3.43 -3.67
N GLY A 12 13.31 2.18 -3.23
CA GLY A 12 14.17 1.15 -3.82
C GLY A 12 13.36 -0.04 -4.30
N LYS A 13 13.84 -0.75 -5.32
CA LYS A 13 13.25 -2.02 -5.77
C LYS A 13 13.87 -3.17 -4.96
N ILE A 14 13.06 -3.98 -4.30
CA ILE A 14 13.49 -5.11 -3.45
C ILE A 14 13.16 -6.48 -4.06
N GLY A 15 12.25 -6.52 -5.03
CA GLY A 15 11.88 -7.75 -5.76
C GLY A 15 11.42 -7.43 -7.18
N THR A 16 11.04 -8.45 -7.97
CA THR A 16 10.65 -8.28 -9.39
C THR A 16 9.57 -7.21 -9.59
N HIS A 17 8.60 -7.18 -8.68
CA HIS A 17 7.45 -6.29 -8.66
C HIS A 17 7.29 -5.57 -7.31
N GLN A 18 8.31 -5.60 -6.46
CA GLN A 18 8.23 -5.08 -5.10
C GLN A 18 9.19 -3.91 -4.92
N PHE A 19 8.68 -2.85 -4.29
CA PHE A 19 9.40 -1.63 -3.99
C PHE A 19 9.23 -1.29 -2.52
N TYR A 20 10.26 -0.72 -1.91
CA TYR A 20 10.28 -0.34 -0.51
C TYR A 20 10.71 1.11 -0.37
N CYS A 21 10.00 1.88 0.45
CA CYS A 21 10.34 3.25 0.76
C CYS A 21 10.96 3.37 2.15
N TRP A 22 12.22 3.80 2.19
CA TRP A 22 12.96 4.02 3.44
C TRP A 22 12.50 5.25 4.22
N GLY A 23 11.77 6.16 3.58
CA GLY A 23 11.32 7.41 4.21
C GLY A 23 10.01 7.31 4.99
N CYS A 24 9.18 6.30 4.70
CA CYS A 24 7.90 6.09 5.39
C CYS A 24 7.59 4.62 5.67
N TYR A 25 8.59 3.75 5.51
CA TYR A 25 8.52 2.33 5.83
C TYR A 25 7.36 1.61 5.14
N ILE A 26 7.04 1.97 3.89
CA ILE A 26 6.02 1.26 3.12
C ILE A 26 6.65 0.33 2.09
N GLU A 27 6.02 -0.82 1.91
CA GLU A 27 6.23 -1.76 0.81
C GLU A 27 5.11 -1.60 -0.23
N LEU A 28 5.49 -1.70 -1.49
CA LEU A 28 4.65 -1.51 -2.66
C LEU A 28 4.83 -2.71 -3.58
N THR A 29 3.77 -3.44 -3.87
CA THR A 29 3.78 -4.59 -4.77
C THR A 29 2.96 -4.29 -6.02
N VAL A 30 3.49 -4.51 -7.22
CA VAL A 30 2.83 -4.20 -8.50
C VAL A 30 2.64 -5.48 -9.31
N ASN A 31 1.47 -6.10 -9.20
CA ASN A 31 1.10 -7.30 -9.96
C ASN A 31 0.17 -6.93 -11.13
N GLY A 32 0.77 -6.59 -12.27
CA GLY A 32 0.02 -6.23 -13.48
C GLY A 32 -0.77 -4.93 -13.26
N ASP A 33 -2.10 -5.01 -13.34
CA ASP A 33 -3.01 -3.88 -13.11
C ASP A 33 -3.33 -3.64 -11.63
N LYS A 34 -2.91 -4.56 -10.73
CA LYS A 34 -3.10 -4.42 -9.30
C LYS A 34 -1.82 -3.93 -8.65
N MET A 35 -1.92 -2.85 -7.90
CA MET A 35 -0.88 -2.42 -6.98
C MET A 35 -1.39 -2.69 -5.57
N SER A 36 -0.49 -3.03 -4.66
CA SER A 36 -0.79 -3.20 -3.24
C SER A 36 0.22 -2.43 -2.41
N VAL A 37 -0.21 -1.81 -1.32
CA VAL A 37 0.60 -1.00 -0.41
C VAL A 37 0.48 -1.58 0.99
N TYR A 38 1.64 -1.84 1.62
CA TYR A 38 1.73 -2.30 3.00
C TYR A 38 2.63 -1.37 3.79
N GLN A 39 2.19 -0.90 4.94
CA GLN A 39 3.05 -0.18 5.88
C GLN A 39 3.75 -1.19 6.80
N VAL A 40 5.05 -1.02 6.97
CA VAL A 40 5.83 -1.74 7.97
C VAL A 40 5.78 -0.95 9.26
N GLU A 41 5.17 -1.53 10.28
CA GLU A 41 5.12 -0.98 11.63
C GLU A 41 6.48 -1.11 12.32
N GLU A 42 6.65 -0.42 13.46
CA GLU A 42 7.93 -0.42 14.21
C GLU A 42 8.32 -1.82 14.72
N ASP A 43 7.34 -2.68 14.98
CA ASP A 43 7.53 -4.06 15.38
C ASP A 43 7.82 -5.01 14.19
N GLY A 44 7.82 -4.48 12.96
CA GLY A 44 8.06 -5.22 11.73
C GLY A 44 6.83 -5.92 11.16
N THR A 45 5.64 -5.70 11.75
CA THR A 45 4.39 -6.19 11.18
C THR A 45 4.00 -5.39 9.94
N LEU A 46 3.20 -6.02 9.07
CA LEU A 46 2.71 -5.40 7.84
C LEU A 46 1.23 -5.05 7.99
N SER A 47 0.93 -3.76 7.90
CA SER A 47 -0.44 -3.22 7.87
C SER A 47 -0.83 -2.89 6.44
N SER A 48 -1.89 -3.53 5.93
CA SER A 48 -2.44 -3.22 4.61
C SER A 48 -2.90 -1.77 4.55
N LEU A 49 -2.37 -0.99 3.62
CA LEU A 49 -2.89 0.34 3.29
C LEU A 49 -3.71 0.33 2.00
N ASP A 50 -4.03 -0.86 1.48
CA ASP A 50 -4.79 -1.02 0.25
C ASP A 50 -6.14 -0.29 0.30
N ASP A 51 -6.81 -0.23 1.45
CA ASP A 51 -8.08 0.48 1.62
C ASP A 51 -8.00 2.00 1.38
N LEU A 52 -6.80 2.59 1.50
CA LEU A 52 -6.56 4.03 1.30
C LEU A 52 -6.10 4.38 -0.12
N PHE A 53 -5.53 3.40 -0.84
CA PHE A 53 -4.94 3.60 -2.18
C PHE A 53 -5.75 2.92 -3.29
N PHE A 54 -6.51 1.89 -2.95
CA PHE A 54 -7.41 1.17 -3.82
C PHE A 54 -8.80 1.28 -3.18
N GLU A 55 -9.59 2.25 -3.64
CA GLU A 55 -11.03 2.19 -3.42
C GLU A 55 -11.50 0.86 -4.00
N GLU A 56 -11.83 -0.08 -3.13
CA GLU A 56 -12.77 -1.13 -3.48
C GLU A 56 -13.99 -0.40 -4.06
N PRO A 57 -14.45 -0.70 -5.29
CA PRO A 57 -15.71 -0.13 -5.74
C PRO A 57 -16.71 -0.45 -4.65
N PRO A 58 -17.43 0.54 -4.08
CA PRO A 58 -18.25 0.34 -2.90
C PRO A 58 -19.16 -0.83 -3.20
N THR A 59 -18.88 -1.97 -2.57
CA THR A 59 -19.85 -3.04 -2.51
C THR A 59 -20.97 -2.45 -1.69
N ALA A 60 -21.99 -1.98 -2.41
CA ALA A 60 -23.29 -1.82 -1.83
C ALA A 60 -23.61 -3.08 -1.02
N ASP A 61 -24.35 -2.90 0.08
CA ASP A 61 -24.91 -3.92 0.98
C ASP A 61 -24.02 -4.21 2.22
N VAL A 62 -24.39 -3.88 3.47
CA VAL A 62 -25.72 -3.72 4.09
C VAL A 62 -25.63 -2.72 5.24
N HIS A 63 -26.31 -1.57 5.11
CA HIS A 63 -26.79 -0.84 6.29
C HIS A 63 -27.91 -1.71 6.89
N MET A 64 -27.62 -2.39 7.99
CA MET A 64 -28.63 -3.21 8.68
C MET A 64 -29.62 -2.25 9.35
N ASN A 65 -30.84 -2.20 8.82
CA ASN A 65 -31.98 -1.63 9.54
C ASN A 65 -32.24 -2.48 10.79
N ASN A 66 -32.22 -1.86 11.98
CA ASN A 66 -33.20 -2.09 13.05
C ASN A 66 -33.10 -1.02 14.15
#